data_AF-A0A9P2DRA2-F1
#
_entry.id   AF-A0A9P2DRA2-F1
#
_cell.length_a   1.000
_cell.length_b   1.000
_cell.length_c   1.000
_cell.angle_alpha   90.00
_cell.angle_beta   90.00
_cell.angle_gamma   90.00
#
_symmetry.space_group_name_H-M   'P 1'
#
loop_
_entity.id
_entity.type
_entity.pdbx_description
1 polymer ?
#
loop_
_entity_poly.entity_id
_entity_poly.type
_entity_poly.pdbx_seq_one_letter_code
_entity_poly.pdbx_strand_id
1 'polypeptide(L)' 'MKEDILQVQYPDDLLLDVGFYGKQYKIFVIKNLNWEEPIVVFTAADFNAMLRKLQKVINELNNT' A
#
# COMPACT_ATOMS: atom_id res chain seq x y z
N MET A 1 -16.86 -1.40 9.88
CA MET A 1 -16.28 -2.57 9.16
C MET A 1 -14.81 -2.29 9.01
N LYS A 2 -13.94 -3.30 9.21
CA LYS A 2 -12.49 -3.07 9.19
C LYS A 2 -12.07 -2.74 7.76
N GLU A 3 -11.54 -1.54 7.58
CA GLU A 3 -11.15 -0.95 6.29
C GLU A 3 -9.81 -1.50 5.79
N ASP A 4 -9.06 -2.18 6.65
CA ASP A 4 -7.73 -2.71 6.35
C ASP A 4 -7.84 -4.06 5.61
N ILE A 5 -7.28 -4.10 4.41
CA ILE A 5 -7.25 -5.28 3.55
C ILE A 5 -5.98 -6.09 3.83
N LEU A 6 -4.84 -5.42 3.94
CA LEU A 6 -3.53 -6.04 4.09
C LEU A 6 -2.54 -5.05 4.70
N GLN A 7 -1.67 -5.56 5.58
CA GLN A 7 -0.48 -4.85 6.02
C GLN A 7 0.69 -5.84 6.09
N VAL A 8 1.81 -5.53 5.43
CA VAL A 8 3.00 -6.41 5.32
C VAL A 8 4.27 -5.63 5.57
N GLN A 9 5.10 -6.13 6.47
CA GLN A 9 6.44 -5.62 6.71
C GLN A 9 7.44 -6.23 5.73
N TYR A 10 8.23 -5.38 5.09
CA TYR A 10 9.37 -5.70 4.25
C TYR A 10 10.68 -5.35 4.97
N PRO A 11 11.83 -5.84 4.47
CA PRO A 11 13.15 -5.36 4.89
C PRO A 11 13.30 -3.84 4.76
N ASP A 12 14.39 -3.29 5.33
CA ASP A 12 14.71 -1.85 5.30
C ASP A 12 13.62 -0.92 5.88
N ASP A 13 12.92 -1.43 6.89
CA ASP A 13 11.88 -0.72 7.62
C ASP A 13 10.73 -0.22 6.72
N LEU A 14 10.45 -0.96 5.63
CA LEU A 14 9.37 -0.70 4.70
C LEU A 14 8.07 -1.40 5.11
N LEU A 15 6.97 -0.67 5.15
CA LEU A 15 5.64 -1.16 5.46
C LEU A 15 4.71 -0.94 4.26
N LEU A 16 4.17 -2.02 3.70
CA LEU A 16 3.11 -1.97 2.69
C LEU A 16 1.75 -2.06 3.39
N ASP A 17 0.91 -1.04 3.22
CA ASP A 17 -0.43 -0.98 3.79
C ASP A 17 -1.47 -0.80 2.67
N VAL A 18 -2.55 -1.57 2.73
CA VAL A 18 -3.64 -1.54 1.77
C VAL A 18 -4.96 -1.55 2.50
N GLY A 19 -5.83 -0.58 2.17
CA GLY A 19 -7.15 -0.45 2.79
C GLY A 19 -8.18 0.19 1.87
N PHE A 20 -9.44 0.14 2.28
CA PHE A 20 -10.57 0.79 1.63
C PHE A 20 -11.16 1.88 2.54
N TYR A 21 -10.92 3.14 2.18
CA TYR A 21 -11.29 4.29 3.01
C TYR A 21 -12.58 4.92 2.49
N GLY A 22 -13.71 4.29 2.80
CA GLY A 22 -15.08 4.76 2.56
C GLY A 22 -15.53 4.95 1.10
N LYS A 23 -14.61 5.21 0.16
CA LYS A 23 -14.89 5.51 -1.25
C LYS A 23 -13.87 4.94 -2.21
N GLN A 24 -12.65 4.69 -1.76
CA GLN A 24 -11.55 4.28 -2.62
C GLN A 24 -10.60 3.37 -1.88
N TYR A 25 -9.97 2.48 -2.64
CA TYR A 25 -8.82 1.74 -2.18
C TYR A 25 -7.62 2.67 -2.09
N LYS A 26 -6.78 2.47 -1.08
CA LYS A 26 -5.48 3.13 -0.96
C LYS A 26 -4.39 2.09 -0.76
N ILE A 27 -3.22 2.38 -1.32
CA ILE A 27 -1.99 1.65 -1.10
C ILE A 27 -0.96 2.64 -0.58
N PHE A 28 -0.32 2.32 0.53
CA PHE A 28 0.78 3.07 1.10
C PHE A 28 2.03 2.20 1.16
N VAL A 29 3.18 2.81 0.84
CA VAL A 29 4.48 2.27 1.24
C VAL A 29 5.11 3.29 2.18
N ILE A 30 5.35 2.88 3.42
CA ILE A 30 5.84 3.73 4.49
C ILE A 30 7.23 3.25 4.89
N LYS A 31 8.14 4.17 5.15
CA LYS A 31 9.48 3.84 5.66
C LYS A 31 9.67 4.39 7.05
N ASN A 32 10.34 3.63 7.92
CA ASN A 32 10.62 4.03 9.30
C ASN A 32 9.35 4.43 10.09
N LEU A 33 8.20 3.85 9.74
CA LEU A 33 6.89 4.22 10.30
C LEU A 33 6.51 5.71 10.14
N ASN A 34 7.11 6.44 9.20
CA ASN A 34 6.79 7.83 8.93
C ASN A 34 5.55 7.96 8.03
N TRP A 35 4.37 7.95 8.66
CA TRP A 35 3.07 8.06 7.97
C TRP A 35 2.81 9.45 7.37
N GLU A 36 3.52 10.48 7.82
CA GLU A 36 3.40 11.85 7.29
C GLU A 36 4.07 11.99 5.91
N GLU A 37 5.07 11.15 5.64
CA GLU A 37 5.82 11.14 4.38
C GLU A 37 5.95 9.73 3.79
N PRO A 38 4.83 9.15 3.31
CA PRO A 38 4.85 7.85 2.64
C PRO A 38 5.65 7.92 1.33
N ILE A 39 6.46 6.89 1.08
CA ILE A 39 7.24 6.75 -0.16
C ILE A 39 6.33 6.55 -1.37
N VAL A 40 5.26 5.78 -1.18
CA VAL A 40 4.24 5.55 -2.22
C VAL A 40 2.87 5.83 -1.63
N VAL A 41 2.06 6.59 -2.37
CA VAL A 41 0.63 6.72 -2.15
C VAL A 41 -0.08 6.47 -3.46
N PHE A 42 -1.00 5.51 -3.47
CA PHE A 42 -1.86 5.28 -4.61
C PHE A 42 -3.31 5.16 -4.18
N THR A 43 -4.22 5.62 -5.04
CA THR A 43 -5.65 5.55 -4.84
C THR A 43 -6.31 4.89 -6.04
N ALA A 44 -7.25 3.97 -5.80
CA ALA A 44 -8.03 3.33 -6.85
C ALA A 44 -9.53 3.35 -6.53
N ALA A 45 -10.33 3.63 -7.56
CA ALA A 45 -11.80 3.64 -7.45
C ALA A 45 -12.39 2.22 -7.43
N ASP A 46 -11.69 1.23 -7.98
CA ASP A 46 -12.14 -0.15 -8.06
C ASP A 46 -11.03 -1.15 -7.68
N PHE A 47 -11.47 -2.35 -7.32
CA PHE A 47 -10.59 -3.42 -6.83
C PHE A 47 -9.58 -3.89 -7.88
N ASN A 48 -9.96 -3.93 -9.16
CA ASN A 48 -9.05 -4.39 -10.23
C ASN A 48 -7.94 -3.36 -10.49
N ALA A 49 -8.26 -2.07 -10.46
CA ALA A 49 -7.27 -1.01 -10.52
C ALA A 49 -6.31 -1.06 -9.32
N MET A 50 -6.84 -1.32 -8.11
CA MET A 50 -6.03 -1.53 -6.91
C MET A 50 -5.08 -2.72 -7.09
N LEU A 51 -5.59 -3.90 -7.48
CA LEU A 51 -4.78 -5.11 -7.65
C LEU A 51 -3.64 -4.93 -8.67
N ARG A 52 -3.90 -4.29 -9.81
CA ARG A 52 -2.88 -4.02 -10.82
C ARG A 52 -1.76 -3.14 -10.28
N LYS A 53 -2.08 -2.17 -9.42
CA LYS A 53 -1.06 -1.31 -8.82
C LYS A 53 -0.33 -2.01 -7.68
N LEU A 54 -1.05 -2.76 -6.85
CA LEU A 54 -0.47 -3.57 -5.77
C LEU A 54 0.58 -4.54 -6.31
N GLN A 55 0.29 -5.23 -7.41
CA GLN A 55 1.26 -6.13 -8.05
C GLN A 55 2.55 -5.41 -8.47
N LYS A 56 2.45 -4.18 -8.98
CA LYS A 56 3.63 -3.39 -9.35
C LYS A 56 4.46 -3.01 -8.13
N VAL A 57 3.81 -2.53 -7.07
CA VAL A 57 4.47 -2.16 -5.81
C VAL A 57 5.18 -3.38 -5.19
N ILE A 58 4.51 -4.53 -5.14
CA ILE A 58 5.11 -5.78 -4.62
C ILE A 58 6.35 -6.16 -5.45
N ASN A 59 6.28 -6.05 -6.78
CA ASN A 59 7.43 -6.34 -7.63
C ASN A 59 8.59 -5.36 -7.38
N GLU A 60 8.31 -4.09 -7.14
CA GLU A 60 9.33 -3.09 -6.80
C GLU A 60 9.98 -3.38 -5.44
N LEU A 61 9.17 -3.71 -4.42
CA LEU A 61 9.64 -4.05 -3.07
C LEU A 61 10.42 -5.37 -2.98
N ASN A 62 10.15 -6.33 -3.89
CA ASN A 62 10.90 -7.59 -3.93
C ASN A 62 12.25 -7.46 -4.67
N ASN A 63 12.51 -6.33 -5.33
CA ASN A 63 13.75 -6.06 -6.06
C ASN A 63 14.69 -5.09 -5.30
N THR A 64 14.27 -4.58 -4.15
CA THR A 64 15.11 -3.86 -3.17
C THR A 64 15.77 -4.84 -2.23
#